data_AF-A0A7W3N6R7-F1
#
_entry.id   AF-A0A7W3N6R7-F1
#
_cell.length_a   1.000
_cell.length_b   1.000
_cell.length_c   1.000
_cell.angle_alpha   90.00
_cell.angle_beta   90.00
_cell.angle_gamma   90.00
#
_symmetry.space_group_name_H-M   'P 1'
#
loop_
_entity.id
_entity.type
_entity.pdbx_description
1 polymer ?
#
loop_
_entity_poly.entity_id
_entity_poly.type
_entity_poly.pdbx_seq_one_letter_code
_entity_poly.pdbx_strand_id
1 'polypeptide(L)'
;MANDLFCCMQKHHGGKYMRVNFKRSAQTDVNMKKKQRRTLQSTLNTIGILMFIGILIRWWTVPFAVSKDLRIYYNQGFQMTLNECKEFLAFVLCAASVYFSLVNVYFLGKTGRRLVYTVLVLFAVFSLYMMLTLLAVATH
;
A
#
# COMPACT_ATOMS: atom_id res chain seq x y z
N MET A 1 -38.13 41.97 36.54
CA MET A 1 -37.37 42.26 35.30
C MET A 1 -35.91 41.79 35.34
N ALA A 2 -35.22 41.76 36.50
CA ALA A 2 -33.82 41.30 36.57
C ALA A 2 -33.61 39.79 36.34
N ASN A 3 -34.58 38.94 36.72
CA ASN A 3 -34.46 37.48 36.62
C ASN A 3 -34.57 36.95 35.18
N ASP A 4 -35.35 37.61 34.31
CA ASP A 4 -35.47 37.23 32.89
C ASP A 4 -34.19 37.51 32.08
N LEU A 5 -33.49 38.61 32.41
CA LEU A 5 -32.21 38.94 31.77
C LEU A 5 -31.12 37.93 32.13
N PHE A 6 -31.09 37.48 33.39
CA PHE A 6 -30.12 36.49 33.86
C PHE A 6 -30.36 35.11 33.22
N CYS A 7 -31.63 34.73 33.02
CA CYS A 7 -32.00 33.48 32.36
C CYS A 7 -31.60 33.44 30.86
N CYS A 8 -31.78 34.56 30.14
CA CYS A 8 -31.36 34.68 28.74
C CYS A 8 -29.83 34.60 28.54
N MET A 9 -29.05 35.21 29.44
CA MET A 9 -27.58 35.17 29.39
C MET A 9 -27.02 33.77 29.63
N GLN A 10 -27.59 33.02 30.58
CA GLN A 10 -27.16 31.65 30.90
C GLN A 10 -27.48 30.67 29.75
N LYS A 11 -28.64 30.83 29.10
CA LYS A 11 -29.05 30.04 27.92
C LYS A 11 -28.17 30.30 26.69
N HIS A 12 -27.73 31.55 26.50
CA HIS A 12 -26.81 31.92 25.42
C HIS A 12 -25.38 31.40 25.63
N HIS A 13 -24.91 31.34 26.87
CA HIS A 13 -23.61 30.76 27.22
C HIS A 13 -23.61 29.23 27.14
N GLY A 14 -24.67 28.55 27.60
CA GLY A 14 -24.82 27.10 27.50
C GLY A 14 -24.84 26.59 26.05
N GLY A 15 -25.55 27.28 25.15
CA GLY A 15 -25.59 26.93 23.73
C GLY A 15 -24.26 27.16 22.98
N LYS A 16 -23.48 28.18 23.38
CA LYS A 16 -22.12 28.40 22.86
C LYS A 16 -21.16 27.33 23.37
N TYR A 17 -21.19 27.03 24.66
CA TYR A 17 -20.33 26.00 25.28
C TYR A 17 -20.56 24.61 24.68
N MET A 18 -21.81 24.26 24.41
CA MET A 18 -22.18 22.97 23.81
C MET A 18 -21.75 22.87 22.34
N ARG A 19 -21.85 23.96 21.56
CA ARG A 19 -21.33 24.01 20.17
C ARG A 19 -19.81 23.86 20.09
N VAL A 20 -19.07 24.43 21.05
CA VAL A 20 -17.60 24.33 21.07
C VAL A 20 -17.17 22.90 21.41
N ASN A 21 -17.81 22.25 22.38
CA ASN A 21 -17.54 20.84 22.71
C ASN A 21 -17.91 19.90 21.56
N PHE A 22 -19.05 20.09 20.89
CA PHE A 22 -19.43 19.30 19.72
C PHE A 22 -18.42 19.43 18.56
N LYS A 23 -17.96 20.65 18.27
CA LYS A 23 -16.89 20.87 17.28
C LYS A 23 -15.59 20.18 17.70
N ARG A 24 -15.23 20.21 18.99
CA ARG A 24 -14.03 19.53 19.51
C ARG A 24 -14.14 18.01 19.36
N SER A 25 -15.29 17.42 19.65
CA SER A 25 -15.55 15.98 19.47
C SER A 25 -15.51 15.56 18.00
N ALA A 26 -16.19 16.31 17.13
CA ALA A 26 -16.16 16.07 15.69
C ALA A 26 -14.75 16.25 15.10
N GLN A 27 -14.01 17.26 15.58
CA GLN A 27 -12.63 17.51 15.19
C GLN A 27 -11.68 16.43 15.72
N THR A 28 -11.97 15.81 16.86
CA THR A 28 -11.17 14.71 17.42
C THR A 28 -11.39 13.42 16.61
N ASP A 29 -12.63 13.09 16.23
CA ASP A 29 -12.94 11.92 15.37
C ASP A 29 -12.28 12.03 13.98
N VAL A 30 -12.38 13.19 13.32
CA VAL A 30 -11.73 13.38 12.00
C VAL A 30 -10.20 13.34 12.11
N ASN A 31 -9.62 13.88 13.18
CA ASN A 31 -8.17 13.81 13.39
C ASN A 31 -7.70 12.40 13.72
N MET A 32 -8.47 11.61 14.49
CA MET A 32 -8.18 10.20 14.73
C MET A 32 -8.20 9.38 13.44
N LYS A 33 -9.25 9.51 12.61
CA LYS A 33 -9.35 8.83 11.32
C LYS A 33 -8.22 9.23 10.36
N LYS A 34 -7.82 10.49 10.37
CA LYS A 34 -6.71 11.00 9.55
C LYS A 34 -5.36 10.47 10.05
N LYS A 35 -5.14 10.41 11.37
CA LYS A 35 -3.94 9.82 12.00
C LYS A 35 -3.83 8.33 11.65
N GLN A 36 -4.92 7.57 11.80
CA GLN A 36 -4.97 6.15 11.46
C GLN A 36 -4.69 5.89 9.98
N ARG A 37 -5.32 6.65 9.06
CA ARG A 37 -5.00 6.54 7.62
C ARG A 37 -3.52 6.78 7.34
N ARG A 38 -2.92 7.79 7.97
CA ARG A 38 -1.50 8.10 7.79
C ARG A 38 -0.60 6.99 8.35
N THR A 39 -0.97 6.40 9.49
CA THR A 39 -0.29 5.23 10.06
C THR A 39 -0.37 4.03 9.12
N LEU A 40 -1.55 3.71 8.57
CA LEU A 40 -1.72 2.60 7.62
C LEU A 40 -0.91 2.81 6.33
N GLN A 41 -0.87 4.03 5.81
CA GLN A 41 -0.04 4.38 4.65
C GLN A 41 1.44 4.13 4.94
N SER A 42 1.92 4.57 6.11
CA SER A 42 3.29 4.35 6.53
C SER A 42 3.61 2.86 6.67
N THR A 43 2.72 2.07 7.30
CA THR A 43 2.91 0.63 7.47
C THR A 43 2.97 -0.10 6.13
N LEU A 44 2.04 0.17 5.20
CA LEU A 44 2.07 -0.44 3.86
C LEU A 44 3.35 -0.07 3.09
N ASN A 45 3.81 1.17 3.23
CA ASN A 45 5.04 1.63 2.60
C ASN A 45 6.26 0.86 3.16
N THR A 46 6.34 0.72 4.49
CA THR A 46 7.40 -0.05 5.17
C THR A 46 7.40 -1.52 4.75
N ILE A 47 6.24 -2.17 4.71
CA ILE A 47 6.13 -3.57 4.27
C ILE A 47 6.59 -3.72 2.82
N GLY A 48 6.21 -2.78 1.94
CA GLY A 48 6.65 -2.78 0.55
C GLY A 48 8.17 -2.70 0.43
N ILE A 49 8.80 -1.77 1.15
CA ILE A 49 10.27 -1.65 1.18
C ILE A 49 10.91 -2.98 1.62
N LEU A 50 10.41 -3.61 2.68
CA LEU A 50 10.91 -4.89 3.16
C LEU A 50 10.76 -6.01 2.11
N MET A 51 9.63 -6.06 1.38
CA MET A 51 9.45 -7.04 0.30
C MET A 51 10.45 -6.83 -0.83
N PHE A 52 10.65 -5.59 -1.30
CA PHE A 52 11.60 -5.30 -2.39
C PHE A 52 13.05 -5.56 -1.97
N ILE A 53 13.43 -5.20 -0.75
CA ILE A 53 14.74 -5.54 -0.19
C ILE A 53 14.89 -7.07 -0.13
N GLY A 54 13.87 -7.81 0.30
CA GLY A 54 13.89 -9.28 0.30
C GLY A 54 14.11 -9.89 -1.09
N ILE A 55 13.50 -9.31 -2.14
CA ILE A 55 13.71 -9.74 -3.53
C ILE A 55 15.16 -9.46 -3.99
N LEU A 56 15.73 -8.32 -3.61
CA LEU A 56 17.12 -7.98 -3.89
C LEU A 56 18.11 -8.85 -3.09
N ILE A 57 17.78 -9.25 -1.87
CA ILE A 57 18.58 -10.22 -1.11
C ILE A 57 18.54 -11.58 -1.82
N ARG A 58 17.36 -11.98 -2.32
CA ARG A 58 17.22 -13.22 -3.09
C ARG A 58 18.09 -13.21 -4.34
N TRP A 59 18.18 -12.09 -5.05
CA TRP A 59 19.14 -11.93 -6.15
C TRP A 59 20.56 -12.33 -5.75
N TRP A 60 21.00 -11.83 -4.59
CA TRP A 60 22.32 -12.11 -4.05
C TRP A 60 22.48 -13.54 -3.54
N THR A 61 21.43 -14.15 -3.01
CA THR A 61 21.47 -15.50 -2.40
C THR A 61 21.13 -16.63 -3.36
N VAL A 62 20.50 -16.37 -4.50
CA VAL A 62 20.22 -17.36 -5.57
C VAL A 62 21.45 -18.16 -6.05
N PRO A 63 22.66 -17.59 -6.22
CA PRO A 63 23.83 -18.39 -6.59
C PRO A 63 24.32 -19.34 -5.48
N PHE A 64 23.76 -19.25 -4.27
CA PHE A 64 24.06 -20.12 -3.13
C PHE A 64 22.96 -21.17 -2.98
N ALA A 65 23.05 -22.26 -3.75
CA ALA A 65 22.21 -23.43 -3.56
C ALA A 65 22.83 -24.39 -2.53
N VAL A 66 22.03 -24.83 -1.55
CA VAL A 66 22.45 -25.82 -0.55
C VAL A 66 21.99 -27.19 -1.03
N SER A 67 22.96 -28.09 -1.26
CA SER A 67 22.64 -29.48 -1.59
C SER A 67 22.21 -30.27 -0.33
N LYS A 68 21.65 -31.46 -0.53
CA LYS A 68 21.17 -32.36 0.55
C LYS A 68 22.28 -32.73 1.55
N ASP A 69 23.54 -32.62 1.15
CA ASP A 69 24.73 -32.91 1.98
C ASP A 69 25.28 -31.69 2.74
N LEU A 70 24.50 -30.61 2.89
CA LEU A 70 24.92 -29.36 3.56
C LEU A 70 26.14 -28.66 2.92
N ARG A 71 26.51 -29.03 1.69
CA ARG A 71 27.58 -28.39 0.93
C ARG A 71 27.01 -27.24 0.10
N ILE A 72 27.61 -26.06 0.28
CA ILE A 72 27.32 -24.87 -0.51
C ILE A 72 27.98 -25.08 -1.87
N TYR A 73 27.19 -25.32 -2.91
CA TYR A 73 27.69 -25.52 -4.27
C TYR A 73 27.37 -24.29 -5.12
N TYR A 74 28.42 -23.70 -5.70
CA TYR A 74 28.30 -22.55 -6.57
C TYR A 74 27.98 -23.02 -8.00
N ASN A 75 26.72 -22.93 -8.39
CA ASN A 75 26.30 -23.34 -9.73
C ASN A 75 26.42 -22.15 -10.70
N GLN A 76 27.42 -22.18 -11.58
CA GLN A 76 27.61 -21.16 -12.63
C GLN A 76 26.45 -21.09 -13.64
N GLY A 77 25.59 -22.10 -13.72
CA GLY A 77 24.41 -22.09 -14.59
C GLY A 77 23.27 -21.15 -14.16
N PHE A 78 23.31 -20.65 -12.92
CA PHE A 78 22.35 -19.65 -12.39
C PHE A 78 22.95 -18.24 -12.30
N GLN A 79 24.18 -18.04 -12.78
CA GLN A 79 24.83 -16.74 -12.84
C GLN A 79 24.15 -15.92 -13.94
N MET A 80 23.15 -15.11 -13.56
CA MET A 80 22.48 -14.20 -14.48
C MET A 80 23.51 -13.29 -15.13
N THR A 81 23.61 -13.36 -16.45
CA THR A 81 24.51 -12.53 -17.23
C THR A 81 24.17 -11.06 -16.96
N LEU A 82 25.14 -10.16 -17.04
CA LEU A 82 24.95 -8.72 -16.76
C LEU A 82 23.73 -8.11 -17.47
N ASN A 83 23.39 -8.63 -18.65
CA ASN A 83 22.22 -8.20 -19.41
C ASN A 83 20.88 -8.64 -18.77
N GLU A 84 20.77 -9.89 -18.34
CA GLU A 84 19.60 -10.41 -17.63
C GLU A 84 19.44 -9.77 -16.24
N CYS A 85 20.56 -9.40 -15.61
CA CYS A 85 20.56 -8.61 -14.38
C CYS A 85 19.90 -7.26 -14.55
N LYS A 86 20.23 -6.56 -15.63
CA LYS A 86 19.62 -5.28 -15.93
C LYS A 86 18.13 -5.43 -16.18
N GLU A 87 17.70 -6.48 -16.87
CA GLU A 87 16.29 -6.74 -17.17
C GLU A 87 15.48 -7.08 -15.92
N PHE A 88 16.01 -7.95 -15.05
CA PHE A 88 15.37 -8.26 -13.77
C PHE A 88 15.33 -7.05 -12.85
N LEU A 89 16.43 -6.29 -12.73
CA LEU A 89 16.46 -5.09 -11.90
C LEU A 89 15.47 -4.05 -12.42
N ALA A 90 15.40 -3.86 -13.74
CA ALA A 90 14.42 -2.99 -14.37
C ALA A 90 12.99 -3.45 -14.06
N PHE A 91 12.71 -4.76 -14.11
CA PHE A 91 11.41 -5.31 -13.73
C PHE A 91 11.07 -5.04 -12.25
N VAL A 92 12.00 -5.28 -11.34
CA VAL A 92 11.83 -5.03 -9.90
C VAL A 92 11.59 -3.55 -9.63
N LEU A 93 12.35 -2.66 -10.28
CA LEU A 93 12.16 -1.20 -10.17
C LEU A 93 10.81 -0.76 -10.74
N CYS A 94 10.39 -1.32 -11.87
CA CYS A 94 9.06 -1.08 -12.42
C CYS A 94 7.97 -1.53 -11.44
N ALA A 95 8.04 -2.75 -10.92
CA ALA A 95 7.09 -3.27 -9.95
C ALA A 95 7.07 -2.42 -8.67
N ALA A 96 8.22 -1.97 -8.18
CA ALA A 96 8.33 -1.07 -7.04
C ALA A 96 7.64 0.26 -7.32
N SER A 97 7.92 0.88 -8.47
CA SER A 97 7.30 2.16 -8.84
C SER A 97 5.78 2.07 -8.91
N VAL A 98 5.25 0.99 -9.49
CA VAL A 98 3.81 0.72 -9.57
C VAL A 98 3.24 0.54 -8.17
N TYR A 99 3.85 -0.30 -7.33
CA TYR A 99 3.41 -0.53 -5.95
C TYR A 99 3.35 0.77 -5.14
N PHE A 100 4.44 1.54 -5.11
CA PHE A 100 4.50 2.79 -4.34
C PHE A 100 3.52 3.83 -4.88
N SER A 101 3.33 3.88 -6.20
CA SER A 101 2.33 4.75 -6.83
C SER A 101 0.91 4.34 -6.42
N LEU A 102 0.57 3.05 -6.44
CA LEU A 102 -0.73 2.55 -6.01
C LEU A 102 -0.99 2.86 -4.53
N VAL A 103 -0.02 2.62 -3.64
CA VAL A 103 -0.15 2.94 -2.22
C VAL A 103 -0.37 4.43 -2.02
N ASN A 104 0.41 5.29 -2.68
CA ASN A 104 0.28 6.73 -2.52
C ASN A 104 -1.05 7.26 -3.08
N VAL A 105 -1.45 6.80 -4.27
CA VAL A 105 -2.72 7.15 -4.92
C VAL A 105 -3.92 6.62 -4.12
N TYR A 106 -3.83 5.44 -3.53
CA TYR A 106 -4.89 4.85 -2.69
C TYR A 106 -5.26 5.76 -1.50
N PHE A 107 -4.28 6.39 -0.88
CA PHE A 107 -4.49 7.29 0.25
C PHE A 107 -4.89 8.72 -0.15
N LEU A 108 -4.69 9.11 -1.41
CA LEU A 108 -4.94 10.47 -1.92
C LEU A 108 -6.43 10.86 -1.96
N GLY A 109 -7.38 9.91 -1.96
CA GLY A 109 -8.80 10.23 -1.82
C GLY A 109 -9.79 9.17 -2.32
N LYS A 110 -11.03 9.59 -2.65
CA LYS A 110 -12.05 8.73 -3.28
C LYS A 110 -11.65 8.35 -4.72
N THR A 111 -11.14 9.31 -5.48
CA THR A 111 -10.72 9.12 -6.88
C THR A 111 -9.54 8.15 -7.00
N GLY A 112 -8.54 8.28 -6.12
CA GLY A 112 -7.37 7.42 -6.14
C GLY A 112 -7.69 5.94 -5.86
N ARG A 113 -8.61 5.66 -4.93
CA ARG A 113 -9.10 4.29 -4.69
C ARG A 113 -9.77 3.68 -5.92
N ARG A 114 -10.50 4.48 -6.70
CA ARG A 114 -11.14 4.02 -7.94
C ARG A 114 -10.10 3.63 -8.99
N LEU A 115 -9.07 4.46 -9.18
CA LEU A 115 -7.96 4.17 -10.09
C LEU A 115 -7.21 2.89 -9.70
N VAL A 116 -6.87 2.74 -8.41
CA VAL A 116 -6.18 1.54 -7.91
C VAL A 116 -7.01 0.29 -8.20
N TYR A 117 -8.32 0.34 -7.94
CA TYR A 117 -9.21 -0.79 -8.20
C TYR A 117 -9.32 -1.09 -9.69
N THR A 118 -9.41 -0.07 -10.55
CA THR A 118 -9.43 -0.25 -12.01
C THR A 118 -8.17 -0.95 -12.51
N VAL A 119 -6.99 -0.53 -12.05
CA VAL A 119 -5.71 -1.15 -12.44
C VAL A 119 -5.64 -2.60 -11.95
N LEU A 120 -6.08 -2.88 -10.73
CA LEU A 120 -6.12 -4.22 -10.17
C LEU A 120 -7.03 -5.17 -10.95
N VAL A 121 -8.22 -4.71 -11.31
CA VAL A 121 -9.18 -5.48 -12.11
C VAL A 121 -8.60 -5.76 -13.50
N LEU A 122 -8.04 -4.75 -14.17
CA LEU A 122 -7.40 -4.93 -15.47
C LEU A 122 -6.25 -5.94 -15.40
N PHE A 123 -5.41 -5.86 -14.36
CA PHE A 123 -4.30 -6.79 -14.17
C PHE A 123 -4.78 -8.22 -13.91
N ALA A 124 -5.84 -8.40 -13.12
CA ALA A 124 -6.44 -9.71 -12.87
C ALA A 124 -7.05 -10.31 -14.14
N VAL A 125 -7.79 -9.52 -14.92
CA VAL A 125 -8.37 -9.94 -16.20
C VAL A 125 -7.28 -10.30 -17.20
N PHE A 126 -6.23 -9.49 -17.30
CA PHE A 126 -5.08 -9.78 -18.15
C PHE A 126 -4.38 -11.09 -17.74
N SER A 127 -4.20 -11.30 -16.43
CA SER A 127 -3.58 -12.52 -15.91
C SER A 127 -4.43 -13.77 -16.20
N LEU A 128 -5.75 -13.68 -16.04
CA LEU A 128 -6.70 -14.75 -16.39
C LEU A 128 -6.69 -15.04 -17.88
N TYR A 129 -6.68 -14.01 -18.72
CA TYR A 129 -6.59 -14.14 -20.17
C TYR A 129 -5.33 -14.93 -20.58
N MET A 130 -4.17 -14.53 -20.06
CA MET A 130 -2.91 -15.24 -20.33
C MET A 130 -2.99 -16.71 -19.89
N MET A 131 -3.56 -17.00 -18.71
CA MET A 131 -3.71 -18.38 -18.25
C MET A 131 -4.61 -19.22 -19.17
N LEU A 132 -5.74 -18.66 -19.61
CA LEU A 132 -6.66 -19.34 -20.53
C LEU A 132 -6.01 -19.60 -21.89
N THR A 133 -5.26 -18.63 -22.42
CA THR A 133 -4.52 -18.83 -23.68
C THR A 133 -3.48 -19.94 -23.55
N LEU A 134 -2.77 -19.99 -22.42
CA LEU A 134 -1.75 -21.00 -22.16
C LEU A 134 -2.36 -22.40 -22.00
N LEU A 135 -3.51 -22.50 -21.31
CA LEU A 135 -4.27 -23.73 -21.19
C LEU A 135 -4.78 -24.22 -22.56
N ALA A 136 -5.35 -23.33 -23.36
CA ALA A 136 -5.86 -23.67 -24.70
C ALA A 136 -4.75 -24.20 -25.62
N VAL A 137 -3.57 -23.57 -25.59
CA VAL A 137 -2.38 -24.04 -26.33
C VAL A 137 -1.88 -25.38 -25.79
N ALA A 138 -1.93 -25.61 -24.47
CA ALA A 138 -1.46 -26.86 -23.88
C ALA A 138 -2.41 -28.06 -24.10
N THR A 139 -3.69 -27.81 -24.38
CA THR A 139 -4.69 -28.85 -24.68
C THR A 139 -4.80 -29.23 -26.16
N HIS A 140 -4.15 -28.48 -27.04
CA HIS A 140 -4.02 -28.76 -28.47
C HIS A 140 -2.67 -29.38 -28.79
#